data_AF-A0A1H6F955-F1
#
_entry.id   AF-A0A1H6F955-F1
#
_cell.length_a   1.000
_cell.length_b   1.000
_cell.length_c   1.000
_cell.angle_alpha   90.00
_cell.angle_beta   90.00
_cell.angle_gamma   90.00
#
_symmetry.space_group_name_H-M   'P 1'
#
loop_
_entity.id
_entity.type
_entity.pdbx_description
1 polymer ?
#
loop_
_entity_poly.entity_id
_entity_poly.type
_entity_poly.pdbx_seq_one_letter_code
_entity_poly.pdbx_strand_id
1 'polypeptide(L)'
;MGLSGKQQQRLQPFLSDEILTRDAIDKKLTELFPDADKQKTNRQRILEAAALRAFHQHGSPPFPILICDDAPQFKKLTEHLGLCWIHEGRHYKKLKPLILLHRQYIELVLGQLWDYYHELLAYKQAPSPAESERLSAKFDILFSQKTGYSALGGCPRTNHTPPIFY
;
A
#
# COMPACT_ATOMS: atom_id res chain seq x y z
N MET A 1 -25.06 14.16 -2.01
CA MET A 1 -23.67 14.64 -2.26
C MET A 1 -23.51 16.00 -1.61
N GLY A 2 -22.51 16.23 -0.75
CA GLY A 2 -22.30 17.50 -0.03
C GLY A 2 -21.78 18.66 -0.90
N LEU A 3 -22.10 18.66 -2.20
CA LEU A 3 -21.68 19.69 -3.16
C LEU A 3 -22.82 20.69 -3.38
N SER A 4 -22.48 21.98 -3.56
CA SER A 4 -23.46 23.01 -3.88
C SER A 4 -24.13 22.76 -5.24
N GLY A 5 -25.37 23.23 -5.42
CA GLY A 5 -26.12 23.03 -6.67
C GLY A 5 -25.38 23.53 -7.92
N LYS A 6 -24.65 24.65 -7.80
CA LYS A 6 -23.79 25.17 -8.89
C LYS A 6 -22.69 24.19 -9.29
N GLN A 7 -22.06 23.51 -8.33
CA GLN A 7 -21.01 22.53 -8.63
C GLN A 7 -21.60 21.24 -9.22
N GLN A 8 -22.77 20.81 -8.76
CA GLN A 8 -23.45 19.66 -9.35
C GLN A 8 -23.81 19.90 -10.82
N GLN A 9 -24.35 21.08 -11.14
CA GLN A 9 -24.70 21.45 -12.51
C GLN A 9 -23.45 21.57 -13.41
N ARG A 10 -22.33 22.04 -12.87
CA ARG A 10 -21.04 22.06 -13.58
C ARG A 10 -20.49 20.68 -13.89
N LEU A 11 -20.70 19.70 -13.00
CA LEU A 11 -20.15 18.34 -13.14
C LEU A 11 -21.03 17.41 -13.98
N GLN A 12 -22.33 17.69 -14.07
CA GLN A 12 -23.31 16.90 -14.85
C GLN A 12 -22.81 16.46 -16.25
N PRO A 13 -22.25 17.35 -17.10
CA PRO A 13 -21.78 16.97 -18.44
C PRO A 13 -20.61 15.98 -18.46
N PHE A 14 -19.89 15.85 -17.35
CA PHE A 14 -18.71 15.00 -17.23
C PHE A 14 -19.02 13.62 -16.64
N LEU A 15 -20.24 13.41 -16.12
CA LEU A 15 -20.67 12.13 -15.57
C LEU A 15 -20.86 11.12 -16.72
N SER A 16 -20.20 9.98 -16.61
CA SER A 16 -20.35 8.84 -17.51
C SER A 16 -20.10 7.56 -16.75
N ASP A 17 -20.82 6.50 -17.11
CA ASP A 17 -20.59 5.13 -16.61
C ASP A 17 -19.59 4.35 -17.50
N GLU A 18 -19.13 4.96 -18.60
CA GLU A 18 -18.18 4.35 -19.52
C GLU A 18 -16.78 4.19 -18.90
N ILE A 19 -16.13 3.07 -19.22
CA ILE A 19 -14.71 2.86 -18.88
C ILE A 19 -13.87 3.72 -19.82
N LEU A 20 -13.22 4.73 -19.26
CA LEU A 20 -12.38 5.66 -20.01
C LEU A 20 -10.92 5.18 -20.03
N THR A 21 -10.26 5.38 -21.17
CA THR A 21 -8.81 5.28 -21.25
C THR A 21 -8.14 6.44 -20.52
N ARG A 22 -6.84 6.31 -20.24
CA ARG A 22 -6.05 7.37 -19.61
C ARG A 22 -6.14 8.70 -20.37
N ASP A 23 -6.01 8.67 -21.69
CA ASP A 23 -6.09 9.88 -22.51
C ASP A 23 -7.49 10.52 -22.51
N ALA A 24 -8.54 9.69 -22.49
CA ALA A 24 -9.92 10.18 -22.49
C ALA A 24 -10.27 10.88 -21.18
N ILE A 25 -9.85 10.33 -20.03
CA ILE A 25 -10.07 10.98 -18.73
C ILE A 25 -9.21 12.25 -18.58
N ASP A 26 -7.97 12.24 -19.07
CA ASP A 26 -7.10 13.43 -19.00
C ASP A 26 -7.66 14.59 -19.85
N LYS A 27 -8.28 14.31 -21.00
CA LYS A 27 -9.02 15.32 -21.79
C LYS A 27 -10.18 15.93 -20.99
N LYS A 28 -11.03 15.09 -20.38
CA LYS A 28 -12.15 15.56 -19.55
C LYS A 28 -11.68 16.37 -18.34
N LEU A 29 -10.59 15.95 -17.68
CA LEU A 29 -10.00 16.68 -16.55
C LEU A 29 -9.42 18.03 -16.98
N THR A 30 -8.89 18.13 -18.20
CA THR A 30 -8.38 19.38 -18.76
C THR A 30 -9.50 20.36 -19.07
N GLU A 31 -10.61 19.88 -19.60
CA GLU A 31 -11.81 20.69 -19.79
C GLU A 31 -12.41 21.14 -18.43
N LEU A 32 -12.48 20.24 -17.45
CA LEU A 32 -13.03 20.55 -16.12
C LEU A 32 -12.14 21.49 -15.31
N PHE A 33 -10.81 21.39 -15.46
CA PHE A 33 -9.81 22.20 -14.77
C PHE A 33 -8.79 22.80 -15.75
N PRO A 34 -9.14 23.83 -16.54
CA PRO A 34 -8.28 24.34 -17.62
C PRO A 34 -6.88 24.77 -17.18
N ASP A 35 -6.76 25.30 -15.96
CA ASP A 35 -5.48 25.58 -15.32
C ASP A 35 -5.02 24.32 -14.59
N ALA A 36 -4.01 23.63 -15.12
CA ALA A 36 -3.51 22.36 -14.57
C ALA A 36 -2.71 22.55 -13.28
N ASP A 37 -2.18 23.76 -13.04
CA ASP A 37 -1.44 24.06 -11.82
C ASP A 37 -2.37 24.36 -10.65
N LYS A 38 -3.56 24.88 -10.95
CA LYS A 38 -4.67 24.97 -10.00
C LYS A 38 -5.39 23.62 -9.93
N GLN A 39 -5.75 23.16 -8.73
CA GLN A 39 -6.55 21.94 -8.52
C GLN A 39 -5.84 20.59 -8.79
N LYS A 40 -4.51 20.51 -8.75
CA LYS A 40 -3.75 19.24 -8.85
C LYS A 40 -4.29 18.12 -7.96
N THR A 41 -4.60 18.44 -6.70
CA THR A 41 -5.15 17.48 -5.73
C THR A 41 -6.50 16.92 -6.16
N ASN A 42 -7.38 17.74 -6.74
CA ASN A 42 -8.69 17.31 -7.18
C ASN A 42 -8.60 16.45 -8.45
N ARG A 43 -7.73 16.81 -9.39
CA ARG A 43 -7.42 15.98 -10.56
C ARG A 43 -6.94 14.60 -10.13
N GLN A 44 -5.98 14.53 -9.20
CA GLN A 44 -5.46 13.27 -8.68
C GLN A 44 -6.55 12.41 -8.02
N ARG A 45 -7.38 13.00 -7.16
CA ARG A 45 -8.48 12.28 -6.50
C ARG A 45 -9.52 11.74 -7.49
N ILE A 46 -9.85 12.51 -8.54
CA ILE A 46 -10.79 12.05 -9.57
C ILE A 46 -10.18 10.90 -10.37
N LEU A 47 -8.89 10.99 -10.71
CA LEU A 47 -8.17 9.90 -11.39
C LEU A 47 -8.13 8.63 -10.55
N GLU A 48 -7.81 8.73 -9.26
CA GLU A 48 -7.81 7.59 -8.33
C GLU A 48 -9.21 6.98 -8.23
N ALA A 49 -10.24 7.79 -8.01
CA ALA A 49 -11.62 7.31 -7.93
C ALA A 49 -12.09 6.63 -9.23
N ALA A 50 -11.73 7.19 -10.39
CA ALA A 50 -12.06 6.60 -11.68
C ALA A 50 -11.33 5.27 -11.92
N ALA A 51 -10.05 5.19 -11.56
CA ALA A 51 -9.27 3.95 -11.65
C ALA A 51 -9.84 2.85 -10.75
N LEU A 52 -10.20 3.18 -9.50
CA LEU A 52 -10.85 2.25 -8.57
C LEU A 52 -12.19 1.76 -9.10
N ARG A 53 -13.01 2.67 -9.65
CA ARG A 53 -14.30 2.31 -10.25
C ARG A 53 -14.13 1.39 -11.46
N ALA A 54 -13.21 1.71 -12.36
CA ALA A 54 -12.90 0.87 -13.52
C ALA A 54 -12.43 -0.51 -13.08
N PHE A 55 -11.55 -0.59 -12.08
CA PHE A 55 -11.09 -1.85 -11.50
C PHE A 55 -12.26 -2.71 -11.00
N HIS A 56 -13.21 -2.12 -10.26
CA HIS A 56 -14.40 -2.84 -9.78
C HIS A 56 -15.37 -3.26 -10.91
N GLN A 57 -15.44 -2.52 -12.02
CA GLN A 57 -16.29 -2.88 -13.16
C GLN A 57 -15.73 -4.06 -13.97
N HIS A 58 -14.41 -4.30 -13.94
CA HIS A 58 -13.79 -5.44 -14.60
C HIS A 58 -14.07 -6.79 -13.93
N GLY A 59 -14.78 -6.80 -12.79
CA GLY A 59 -15.20 -8.01 -12.08
C GLY A 59 -14.32 -8.30 -10.86
N SER A 60 -14.24 -9.58 -10.48
CA SER A 60 -13.39 -10.00 -9.37
C SER A 60 -11.91 -9.75 -9.68
N PRO A 61 -11.12 -9.28 -8.70
CA PRO A 61 -9.69 -9.11 -8.85
C PRO A 61 -9.03 -10.40 -9.34
N PRO A 62 -8.04 -10.32 -10.24
CA PRO A 62 -7.31 -11.52 -10.69
C PRO A 62 -6.39 -12.11 -9.62
N PHE A 63 -6.26 -11.44 -8.47
CA PHE A 63 -5.44 -11.87 -7.33
C PHE A 63 -6.25 -11.75 -6.02
N PRO A 64 -6.19 -12.76 -5.13
CA PRO A 64 -6.94 -12.74 -3.87
C PRO A 64 -6.32 -11.79 -2.82
N ILE A 65 -5.03 -11.46 -2.95
CA ILE A 65 -4.27 -10.69 -1.98
C ILE A 65 -3.61 -9.49 -2.67
N LEU A 66 -3.80 -8.30 -2.10
CA LEU A 66 -3.07 -7.08 -2.47
C LEU A 66 -2.13 -6.69 -1.32
N ILE A 67 -0.84 -6.53 -1.62
CA ILE A 67 0.16 -6.09 -0.64
C ILE A 67 0.36 -4.57 -0.78
N CYS A 68 0.08 -3.80 0.26
CA CYS A 68 0.20 -2.33 0.22
C CYS A 68 0.60 -1.69 1.57
N ASP A 69 0.62 -0.37 1.63
CA ASP A 69 0.98 0.47 2.78
C ASP A 69 -0.19 0.82 3.71
N ASP A 70 -1.25 0.00 3.73
CA ASP A 70 -2.56 0.27 4.39
C ASP A 70 -3.27 1.57 3.96
N ALA A 71 -2.94 2.13 2.79
CA ALA A 71 -3.63 3.32 2.34
C ALA A 71 -5.15 3.05 2.12
N PRO A 72 -6.07 3.91 2.62
CA PRO A 72 -7.51 3.64 2.65
C PRO A 72 -8.14 3.31 1.29
N GLN A 73 -7.57 3.84 0.20
CA GLN A 73 -8.05 3.61 -1.17
C GLN A 73 -7.92 2.16 -1.65
N PHE A 74 -7.06 1.35 -1.02
CA PHE A 74 -6.88 -0.07 -1.35
C PHE A 74 -7.81 -0.99 -0.53
N LYS A 75 -8.54 -0.44 0.44
CA LYS A 75 -9.46 -1.22 1.26
C LYS A 75 -10.62 -1.70 0.39
N LYS A 76 -10.94 -2.99 0.51
CA LYS A 76 -11.99 -3.69 -0.27
C LYS A 76 -11.68 -3.86 -1.77
N LEU A 77 -10.44 -3.63 -2.19
CA LEU A 77 -10.03 -3.90 -3.57
C LEU A 77 -9.95 -5.41 -3.83
N THR A 78 -9.47 -6.18 -2.85
CA THR A 78 -9.28 -7.63 -2.88
C THR A 78 -9.88 -8.28 -1.64
N GLU A 79 -10.01 -9.62 -1.65
CA GLU A 79 -10.50 -10.40 -0.51
C GLU A 79 -9.60 -10.24 0.72
N HIS A 80 -8.29 -10.16 0.48
CA HIS A 80 -7.29 -9.98 1.53
C HIS A 80 -6.37 -8.80 1.22
N LEU A 81 -6.03 -8.05 2.26
CA LEU A 81 -5.05 -6.98 2.20
C LEU A 81 -3.83 -7.40 3.04
N GLY A 82 -2.68 -7.55 2.39
CA GLY A 82 -1.39 -7.78 3.03
C GLY A 82 -0.70 -6.44 3.34
N LEU A 83 -0.13 -6.32 4.55
CA LEU A 83 0.69 -5.17 4.89
C LEU A 83 2.10 -5.39 4.38
N CYS A 84 2.61 -4.45 3.59
CA CYS A 84 3.97 -4.53 3.08
C CYS A 84 4.97 -4.31 4.23
N TRP A 85 5.74 -5.35 4.53
CA TRP A 85 6.71 -5.37 5.65
C TRP A 85 7.79 -4.29 5.56
N ILE A 86 8.09 -3.76 4.37
CA ILE A 86 9.01 -2.62 4.20
C ILE A 86 8.47 -1.39 4.94
N HIS A 87 7.14 -1.21 5.03
CA HIS A 87 6.54 -0.12 5.79
C HIS A 87 6.70 -0.31 7.30
N GLU A 88 6.71 -1.55 7.81
CA GLU A 88 7.04 -1.84 9.22
C GLU A 88 8.45 -1.35 9.57
N GLY A 89 9.45 -1.63 8.72
CA GLY A 89 10.80 -1.09 8.90
C GLY A 89 10.85 0.44 8.93
N ARG A 90 10.03 1.11 8.11
CA ARG A 90 9.89 2.59 8.16
C ARG A 90 9.25 3.07 9.45
N HIS A 91 8.29 2.32 10.02
CA HIS A 91 7.70 2.62 11.32
C HIS A 91 8.74 2.54 12.45
N TYR A 92 9.55 1.47 12.48
CA TYR A 92 10.59 1.31 13.50
C TYR A 92 11.64 2.42 13.47
N LYS A 93 12.04 2.89 12.29
CA LYS A 93 12.96 4.03 12.14
C LYS A 93 12.45 5.34 12.77
N LYS A 94 11.14 5.49 12.90
CA LYS A 94 10.52 6.69 13.51
C LYS A 94 10.42 6.61 15.03
N LEU A 95 10.57 5.41 15.62
CA LEU A 95 10.53 5.23 17.06
C LEU A 95 11.74 5.91 17.71
N LYS A 96 11.50 6.63 18.82
CA LYS A 96 12.55 7.30 19.61
C LYS A 96 12.48 6.85 21.08
N PRO A 97 12.92 5.62 21.42
CA PRO A 97 12.89 5.17 22.79
C PRO A 97 13.80 6.00 23.69
N LEU A 98 13.38 6.23 24.93
CA LEU A 98 14.20 6.89 25.95
C LEU A 98 15.19 5.91 26.59
N ILE A 99 14.81 4.64 26.70
CA ILE A 99 15.59 3.59 27.32
C ILE A 99 16.63 3.07 26.31
N LEU A 100 17.91 3.07 26.69
CA LEU A 100 19.02 2.62 25.83
C LEU A 100 18.85 1.19 25.33
N LEU A 101 18.41 0.28 26.20
CA LEU A 101 18.14 -1.11 25.83
C LEU A 101 17.12 -1.23 24.70
N HIS A 102 16.07 -0.40 24.70
CA HIS A 102 15.08 -0.40 23.61
C HIS A 102 15.64 0.15 22.30
N ARG A 103 16.57 1.11 22.34
CA ARG A 103 17.26 1.59 21.13
C ARG A 103 18.08 0.49 20.49
N GLN A 104 18.84 -0.26 21.30
CA GLN A 104 19.64 -1.39 20.84
C GLN A 104 18.76 -2.47 20.18
N TYR A 105 17.58 -2.77 20.76
CA TYR A 105 16.64 -3.70 20.14
C TYR A 105 16.10 -3.21 18.79
N ILE A 106 15.77 -1.92 18.67
CA ILE A 106 15.32 -1.34 17.39
C ILE A 106 16.43 -1.40 16.35
N GLU A 107 17.64 -1.02 16.71
CA GLU A 107 18.80 -1.05 15.79
C GLU A 107 19.08 -2.47 15.29
N LEU A 108 19.02 -3.46 16.19
CA LEU A 108 19.18 -4.87 15.84
C LEU A 108 18.11 -5.33 14.84
N VAL A 109 16.82 -5.08 15.13
CA VAL A 109 15.70 -5.49 14.26
C VAL A 109 15.77 -4.78 12.92
N LEU A 110 16.07 -3.47 12.90
CA LEU A 110 16.25 -2.72 11.65
C LEU A 110 17.40 -3.28 10.82
N GLY A 111 18.54 -3.62 11.45
CA GLY A 111 19.66 -4.26 10.78
C GLY A 111 19.23 -5.55 10.08
N GLN A 112 18.56 -6.45 10.81
CA GLN A 112 18.07 -7.71 10.25
C GLN A 112 17.08 -7.52 9.09
N LEU A 113 16.17 -6.55 9.18
CA LEU A 113 15.23 -6.20 8.11
C LEU A 113 15.95 -5.71 6.86
N TRP A 114 16.95 -4.85 7.01
CA TRP A 114 17.73 -4.34 5.88
C TRP A 114 18.65 -5.41 5.29
N ASP A 115 19.25 -6.27 6.10
CA ASP A 115 20.03 -7.41 5.59
C ASP A 115 19.15 -8.34 4.74
N TYR A 116 17.95 -8.66 5.23
CA TYR A 116 16.96 -9.43 4.47
C TYR A 116 16.56 -8.72 3.17
N TYR A 117 16.37 -7.39 3.20
CA TYR A 117 16.11 -6.60 1.99
C TYR A 117 17.23 -6.72 0.94
N HIS A 118 18.49 -6.64 1.36
CA HIS A 118 19.63 -6.78 0.44
C HIS A 118 19.70 -8.19 -0.17
N GLU A 119 19.37 -9.23 0.60
CA GLU A 119 19.29 -10.59 0.05
C GLU A 119 18.17 -10.74 -0.98
N LEU A 120 17.00 -10.11 -0.77
CA LEU A 120 15.94 -10.07 -1.77
C LEU A 120 16.36 -9.34 -3.06
N LEU A 121 17.15 -8.26 -2.92
CA LEU A 121 17.72 -7.59 -4.09
C LEU A 121 18.70 -8.48 -4.85
N ALA A 122 19.51 -9.28 -4.16
CA ALA A 122 20.41 -10.24 -4.78
C ALA A 122 19.62 -11.36 -5.48
N TYR A 123 18.60 -11.92 -4.82
CA TYR A 123 17.69 -12.91 -5.40
C TYR A 123 17.01 -12.42 -6.68
N LYS A 124 16.61 -11.14 -6.72
CA LYS A 124 16.04 -10.54 -7.94
C LYS A 124 17.00 -10.60 -9.14
N GLN A 125 18.32 -10.56 -8.91
CA GLN A 125 19.31 -10.67 -9.99
C GLN A 125 19.57 -12.11 -10.42
N ALA A 126 19.44 -13.07 -9.50
CA ALA A 126 19.71 -14.48 -9.73
C ALA A 126 18.69 -15.38 -9.00
N PRO A 127 17.45 -15.48 -9.50
CA PRO A 127 16.41 -16.23 -8.83
C PRO A 127 16.66 -17.74 -8.95
N SER A 128 16.51 -18.46 -7.85
CA SER A 128 16.53 -19.93 -7.84
C SER A 128 15.50 -20.50 -6.85
N PRO A 129 14.95 -21.70 -7.10
CA PRO A 129 14.00 -22.33 -6.18
C PRO A 129 14.57 -22.50 -4.76
N ALA A 130 15.83 -22.92 -4.64
CA ALA A 130 16.51 -23.10 -3.36
C ALA A 130 16.63 -21.77 -2.58
N GLU A 131 17.01 -20.68 -3.24
CA GLU A 131 17.08 -19.37 -2.58
C GLU A 131 15.70 -18.84 -2.21
N SER A 132 14.67 -19.11 -3.02
CA SER A 132 13.30 -18.74 -2.69
C SER A 132 12.82 -19.42 -1.39
N GLU A 133 13.07 -20.73 -1.26
CA GLU A 133 12.72 -21.49 -0.04
C GLU A 133 13.50 -20.98 1.18
N ARG A 134 14.81 -20.74 1.01
CA ARG A 134 15.66 -20.18 2.07
C ARG A 134 15.18 -18.81 2.54
N LEU A 135 14.84 -17.92 1.61
CA LEU A 135 14.34 -16.57 1.92
C LEU A 135 12.96 -16.63 2.58
N SER A 136 12.07 -17.52 2.14
CA SER A 136 10.78 -17.75 2.79
C SER A 136 10.95 -18.20 4.25
N ALA A 137 11.83 -19.18 4.51
CA ALA A 137 12.10 -19.63 5.88
C ALA A 137 12.73 -18.51 6.73
N LYS A 138 13.65 -17.72 6.14
CA LYS A 138 14.25 -16.57 6.83
C LYS A 138 13.22 -15.50 7.17
N PHE A 139 12.24 -15.26 6.29
CA PHE A 139 11.12 -14.37 6.55
C PHE A 139 10.34 -14.80 7.80
N ASP A 140 9.92 -16.07 7.85
CA ASP A 140 9.18 -16.59 9.00
C ASP A 140 9.95 -16.44 10.31
N ILE A 141 11.26 -16.73 10.29
CA ILE A 141 12.13 -16.54 11.46
C ILE A 141 12.18 -15.06 11.86
N LEU A 142 12.36 -14.15 10.89
CA LEU A 142 12.50 -12.71 11.15
C LEU A 142 11.24 -12.10 11.75
N PHE A 143 10.06 -12.46 11.25
CA PHE A 143 8.79 -11.89 11.69
C PHE A 143 8.10 -12.65 12.83
N SER A 144 8.63 -13.81 13.25
CA SER A 144 8.18 -14.54 14.44
C SER A 144 8.98 -14.22 15.71
N GLN A 145 10.03 -13.40 15.61
CA GLN A 145 10.86 -13.03 16.76
C GLN A 145 10.03 -12.34 17.85
N LYS A 146 10.18 -12.82 19.09
CA LYS A 146 9.62 -12.14 20.26
C LYS A 146 10.68 -11.19 20.82
N THR A 147 10.51 -9.90 20.56
CA THR A 147 11.32 -8.86 21.21
C THR A 147 10.76 -8.54 22.59
N GLY A 148 11.61 -8.33 23.58
CA GLY A 148 11.20 -7.85 24.92
C GLY A 148 10.62 -6.43 24.93
N TYR A 149 10.66 -5.73 23.79
CA TYR A 149 10.02 -4.44 23.58
C TYR A 149 8.71 -4.64 22.79
N SER A 150 7.56 -4.41 23.43
CA SER A 150 6.25 -4.71 22.85
C SER A 150 5.93 -3.90 21.59
N ALA A 151 6.54 -2.73 21.40
CA ALA A 151 6.40 -1.94 20.16
C ALA A 151 7.15 -2.55 18.96
N LEU A 152 8.01 -3.55 19.20
CA LEU A 152 8.64 -4.40 18.20
C LEU A 152 8.01 -5.81 18.17
N GLY A 153 7.18 -6.13 19.17
CA GLY A 153 6.61 -7.45 19.37
C GLY A 153 5.29 -7.62 18.62
N GLY A 154 5.35 -8.38 17.52
CA GLY A 154 4.20 -8.93 16.82
C GLY A 154 3.34 -7.89 16.09
N CYS A 155 3.27 -8.01 14.77
CA CYS A 155 2.16 -7.42 14.02
C CYS A 155 0.85 -7.86 14.70
N PRO A 156 -0.06 -6.93 15.07
CA PRO A 156 -1.35 -7.33 15.60
C PRO A 156 -2.00 -8.24 14.57
N ARG A 157 -2.29 -9.50 14.92
CA ARG A 157 -3.34 -10.25 14.23
C ARG A 157 -4.62 -9.50 14.56
N THR A 158 -4.97 -8.48 13.79
CA THR A 158 -6.23 -7.78 13.95
C THR A 158 -7.33 -8.79 13.66
N ASN A 159 -8.19 -9.01 14.65
CA ASN A 159 -9.37 -9.85 14.54
C ASN A 159 -10.25 -9.37 13.38
N HIS A 160 -10.07 -10.00 12.21
CA HIS A 160 -11.12 -10.51 11.32
C HIS A 160 -10.58 -11.09 10.00
N THR A 161 -9.27 -11.12 9.79
CA THR A 161 -8.61 -11.92 8.73
C THR A 161 -7.12 -11.96 9.04
N PRO A 162 -6.43 -13.12 8.95
CA PRO A 162 -5.00 -13.16 9.19
C PRO A 162 -4.28 -12.32 8.12
N PRO A 163 -3.39 -11.38 8.50
CA PRO A 163 -2.51 -10.75 7.53
C PRO A 163 -1.63 -11.85 6.93
N ILE A 164 -1.81 -12.13 5.65
CA ILE A 164 -0.91 -13.00 4.90
C ILE A 164 0.26 -12.11 4.46
N PHE A 165 1.42 -12.38 5.04
CA PHE A 165 2.65 -11.72 4.64
C PHE A 165 3.27 -12.51 3.48
N TYR A 166 3.51 -11.83 2.37
CA TYR A 166 4.31 -12.28 1.23
C TYR A 166 5.36 -11.21 0.92
#